data_AF-A0A8X6KW42-F1
#
_entry.id   AF-A0A8X6KW42-F1
#
_cell.length_a   1.000
_cell.length_b   1.000
_cell.length_c   1.000
_cell.angle_alpha   90.00
_cell.angle_beta   90.00
_cell.angle_gamma   90.00
#
_symmetry.space_group_name_H-M   'P 1'
#
loop_
_entity.id
_entity.type
_entity.pdbx_description
1 polymer ?
#
loop_
_entity_poly.entity_id
_entity_poly.type
_entity_poly.pdbx_seq_one_letter_code
_entity_poly.pdbx_strand_id
1 'polypeptide(L)'
;MIICTLEEDYNSLTFLLTPPPLIFDGNHSFVHLLIQHTHIHLHHLSVLIVLSELRSTFWILRGHQAIKKVLHKWLPCKLFKAKCGMQIKAPLFSERVVPCAPFTITGIDFAGPVNIHC
;
A
#
# COMPACT_ATOMS: atom_id res chain seq x y z
N MET A 1 -18.16 -6.46 46.60
CA MET A 1 -17.40 -7.53 45.93
C MET A 1 -18.38 -8.51 45.27
N ILE A 2 -19.19 -8.03 44.33
CA ILE A 2 -20.16 -8.84 43.55
C ILE A 2 -20.29 -8.16 42.18
N ILE A 3 -19.21 -8.07 41.40
CA ILE A 3 -19.28 -7.61 39.99
C ILE A 3 -18.17 -8.28 39.14
N CYS A 4 -17.85 -9.56 39.36
CA CYS A 4 -16.84 -10.26 38.55
C CYS A 4 -17.32 -11.58 37.93
N THR A 5 -18.62 -11.89 37.95
CA THR A 5 -19.14 -13.14 37.36
C THR A 5 -20.17 -12.90 36.25
N LEU A 6 -20.38 -11.66 35.81
CA LEU A 6 -21.36 -11.32 34.76
C LEU A 6 -20.71 -10.77 33.48
N GLU A 7 -19.42 -11.02 33.25
CA GLU A 7 -18.73 -10.57 32.03
C GLU A 7 -18.24 -11.76 31.18
N GLU A 8 -18.02 -12.92 31.81
CA GLU A 8 -17.64 -14.20 31.16
C GLU A 8 -18.84 -14.90 30.47
N ASP A 9 -20.06 -14.71 30.97
CA ASP A 9 -21.27 -15.35 30.40
C ASP A 9 -21.86 -14.57 29.20
N TYR A 10 -21.69 -13.24 29.15
CA TYR A 10 -22.17 -12.45 28.00
C TYR A 10 -21.35 -12.68 26.74
N ASN A 11 -20.05 -12.94 26.88
CA ASN A 11 -19.14 -13.16 25.76
C ASN A 11 -19.30 -14.56 25.12
N SER A 12 -19.77 -15.53 25.90
CA SER A 12 -20.12 -16.88 25.43
C SER A 12 -21.52 -16.92 24.82
N LEU A 13 -22.47 -16.13 25.32
CA LEU A 13 -23.80 -15.97 24.71
C LEU A 13 -23.77 -15.17 23.40
N THR A 14 -22.93 -14.14 23.28
CA THR A 14 -22.74 -13.41 22.01
C THR A 14 -22.14 -14.28 20.92
N PHE A 15 -21.25 -15.22 21.25
CA PHE A 15 -20.70 -16.21 20.30
C PHE A 15 -21.76 -17.17 19.76
N LEU A 16 -22.78 -17.51 20.55
CA LEU A 16 -23.86 -18.41 20.14
C LEU A 16 -24.96 -17.71 19.32
N LEU A 17 -25.05 -16.39 19.41
CA LEU A 17 -26.03 -15.55 18.69
C LEU A 17 -25.52 -15.01 17.35
N THR A 18 -24.20 -15.08 17.10
CA THR A 18 -23.64 -14.65 15.82
C THR A 18 -23.84 -15.74 14.77
N PRO A 19 -24.45 -15.41 13.61
CA PRO A 19 -24.53 -16.37 12.52
C PRO A 19 -23.12 -16.79 12.10
N PRO A 20 -22.92 -18.05 11.71
CA PRO A 20 -21.62 -18.53 11.27
C PRO A 20 -21.11 -17.64 10.12
N PRO A 21 -19.83 -17.27 10.12
CA PRO A 21 -19.28 -16.36 9.12
C PRO A 21 -19.46 -16.96 7.72
N LEU A 22 -19.95 -16.15 6.78
CA LEU A 22 -20.15 -16.61 5.41
C LEU A 22 -18.80 -17.02 4.80
N ILE A 23 -18.74 -18.23 4.26
CA ILE A 23 -17.53 -18.78 3.67
C ILE A 23 -17.44 -18.34 2.20
N PHE A 24 -16.29 -17.78 1.81
CA PHE A 24 -16.01 -17.43 0.42
C PHE A 24 -14.66 -17.99 -0.05
N ASP A 25 -14.58 -18.34 -1.33
CA ASP A 25 -13.29 -18.57 -1.98
C ASP A 25 -12.55 -17.23 -2.18
N GLY A 26 -11.27 -17.19 -1.83
CA GLY A 26 -10.41 -16.01 -1.97
C GLY A 26 -10.18 -15.56 -3.42
N ASN A 27 -10.52 -16.39 -4.41
CA ASN A 27 -10.46 -16.02 -5.83
C ASN A 27 -11.79 -15.42 -6.37
N HIS A 28 -12.86 -15.44 -5.58
CA HIS A 28 -14.15 -14.95 -6.03
C HIS A 28 -14.16 -13.42 -6.24
N SER A 29 -14.81 -12.94 -7.29
CA SER A 29 -14.81 -11.51 -7.65
C SER A 29 -15.39 -10.61 -6.55
N PHE A 30 -16.45 -11.08 -5.86
CA PHE A 30 -17.03 -10.36 -4.73
C PHE A 30 -16.02 -10.14 -3.60
N VAL A 31 -15.20 -11.16 -3.27
CA VAL A 31 -14.18 -11.06 -2.22
C VAL A 31 -13.14 -10.01 -2.59
N HIS A 32 -12.78 -9.90 -3.87
CA HIS A 32 -11.86 -8.87 -4.33
C HIS A 32 -12.42 -7.46 -4.06
N LEU A 33 -13.68 -7.20 -4.45
CA LEU A 33 -14.34 -5.92 -4.20
C LEU A 33 -14.48 -5.63 -2.71
N LEU A 34 -14.84 -6.64 -1.91
CA LEU A 34 -14.96 -6.53 -0.46
C LEU A 34 -13.62 -6.16 0.19
N ILE A 35 -12.52 -6.79 -0.22
CA ILE A 35 -11.18 -6.48 0.26
C ILE A 35 -10.78 -5.05 -0.14
N GLN A 36 -11.08 -4.62 -1.36
CA GLN A 36 -10.78 -3.26 -1.81
C GLN A 36 -11.56 -2.23 -0.98
N HIS A 37 -12.86 -2.45 -0.79
CA HIS A 37 -13.71 -1.56 -0.01
C HIS A 37 -13.21 -1.44 1.44
N THR A 38 -12.96 -2.58 2.11
CA THR A 38 -12.45 -2.58 3.49
C THR A 38 -11.06 -1.95 3.59
N HIS A 39 -10.17 -2.18 2.62
CA HIS A 39 -8.86 -1.56 2.59
C HIS A 39 -8.91 -0.02 2.45
N ILE A 40 -9.87 0.51 1.67
CA ILE A 40 -10.09 1.96 1.53
C ILE A 40 -10.72 2.52 2.81
N HIS A 41 -11.74 1.85 3.35
CA HIS A 41 -12.41 2.23 4.59
C HIS A 41 -11.43 2.30 5.78
N LEU A 42 -10.49 1.35 5.84
CA LEU A 42 -9.42 1.29 6.82
C LEU A 42 -8.20 2.15 6.44
N HIS A 43 -8.34 3.14 5.55
CA HIS A 43 -7.28 4.10 5.20
C HIS A 43 -5.93 3.46 4.80
N HIS A 44 -5.98 2.43 3.96
CA HIS A 44 -4.81 1.74 3.43
C HIS A 44 -3.93 1.00 4.44
N LEU A 45 -4.51 0.58 5.57
CA LEU A 45 -3.82 -0.19 6.60
C LEU A 45 -3.30 -1.56 6.12
N SER A 46 -2.50 -2.19 6.98
CA SER A 46 -1.77 -3.42 6.68
C SER A 46 -2.69 -4.62 6.40
N VAL A 47 -2.14 -5.64 5.73
CA VAL A 47 -2.86 -6.88 5.39
C VAL A 47 -3.48 -7.55 6.62
N LEU A 48 -2.79 -7.53 7.76
CA LEU A 48 -3.26 -8.17 8.98
C LEU A 48 -4.47 -7.46 9.58
N ILE A 49 -4.51 -6.12 9.50
CA ILE A 49 -5.63 -5.32 10.01
C ILE A 49 -6.87 -5.57 9.14
N VAL A 50 -6.71 -5.53 7.82
CA VAL A 50 -7.80 -5.86 6.87
C VAL A 50 -8.31 -7.29 7.09
N LEU A 51 -7.40 -8.25 7.34
CA LEU A 51 -7.77 -9.63 7.63
C LEU A 51 -8.54 -9.76 8.96
N SER A 52 -8.13 -9.03 9.99
CA SER A 52 -8.82 -9.01 11.29
C SER A 52 -10.23 -8.48 11.15
N GLU A 53 -10.39 -7.37 10.43
CA GLU A 53 -11.69 -6.76 10.16
C GLU A 53 -12.61 -7.73 9.42
N LEU A 54 -12.13 -8.33 8.33
CA LEU A 54 -12.92 -9.28 7.54
C LEU A 54 -13.28 -10.56 8.30
N ARG A 55 -12.44 -11.02 9.24
CA ARG A 55 -12.70 -12.23 10.05
C ARG A 55 -13.85 -12.07 11.04
N SER A 56 -14.26 -10.84 11.36
CA SER A 56 -15.42 -10.59 12.22
C SER A 56 -16.75 -11.00 11.56
N THR A 57 -16.78 -11.03 10.23
CA THR A 57 -18.02 -11.16 9.43
C THR A 57 -17.94 -12.24 8.36
N PHE A 58 -16.75 -12.55 7.83
CA PHE A 58 -16.54 -13.45 6.70
C PHE A 58 -15.40 -14.43 6.92
N TRP A 59 -15.57 -15.66 6.43
CA TRP A 59 -14.53 -16.68 6.41
C TRP A 59 -13.98 -16.87 4.99
N ILE A 60 -12.96 -16.08 4.65
CA ILE A 60 -12.33 -16.16 3.33
C ILE A 60 -11.26 -17.26 3.33
N LEU A 61 -11.43 -18.26 2.47
CA LEU A 61 -10.44 -19.31 2.25
C LEU A 61 -9.14 -18.69 1.75
N ARG A 62 -8.01 -19.02 2.39
CA ARG A 62 -6.70 -18.42 2.07
C ARG A 62 -6.73 -16.88 2.11
N GLY A 63 -7.53 -16.31 3.02
CA GLY A 63 -7.81 -14.87 3.10
C GLY A 63 -6.56 -14.00 3.14
N HIS A 64 -5.52 -14.40 3.88
CA HIS A 64 -4.25 -13.66 3.89
C HIS A 64 -3.61 -13.56 2.49
N GLN A 65 -3.58 -14.67 1.73
CA GLN A 65 -3.07 -14.65 0.35
C GLN A 65 -3.95 -13.82 -0.58
N ALA A 66 -5.28 -13.92 -0.44
CA ALA A 66 -6.23 -13.15 -1.24
C ALA A 66 -6.03 -11.64 -1.00
N ILE A 67 -6.02 -11.21 0.26
CA ILE A 67 -5.81 -9.80 0.63
C ILE A 67 -4.46 -9.29 0.12
N LYS A 68 -3.39 -10.05 0.34
CA LYS A 68 -2.06 -9.68 -0.15
C LYS A 68 -2.03 -9.49 -1.67
N LYS A 69 -2.70 -10.34 -2.44
CA LYS A 69 -2.80 -10.22 -3.91
C LYS A 69 -3.52 -8.93 -4.32
N VAL A 70 -4.62 -8.59 -3.66
CA VAL A 70 -5.40 -7.38 -3.93
C VAL A 70 -4.59 -6.12 -3.61
N LEU A 71 -4.05 -6.04 -2.40
CA LEU A 71 -3.30 -4.87 -1.93
C LEU A 71 -1.99 -4.64 -2.71
N HIS A 72 -1.35 -5.70 -3.20
CA HIS A 72 -0.14 -5.57 -4.02
C HIS A 72 -0.42 -4.96 -5.41
N LYS A 73 -1.65 -5.09 -5.91
CA LYS A 73 -2.07 -4.47 -7.17
C LYS A 73 -2.56 -3.02 -7.00
N TRP A 74 -2.82 -2.59 -5.76
CA TRP A 74 -3.38 -1.27 -5.48
C TRP A 74 -2.35 -0.15 -5.66
N LEU A 75 -2.60 0.74 -6.62
CA LEU A 75 -1.63 1.76 -7.04
C LEU A 75 -1.24 2.74 -5.91
N PRO A 76 -2.17 3.33 -5.12
CA PRO A 76 -1.82 4.22 -4.02
C PRO A 76 -0.83 3.61 -3.03
N CYS A 77 -1.06 2.35 -2.62
CA CYS A 77 -0.16 1.66 -1.70
C CYS A 77 1.18 1.32 -2.34
N LYS A 78 1.19 1.01 -3.63
CA LYS A 78 2.42 0.74 -4.38
C LYS A 78 3.28 1.99 -4.49
N LEU A 79 2.67 3.15 -4.75
CA LEU A 79 3.35 4.44 -4.81
C LEU A 79 3.88 4.85 -3.43
N PHE A 80 3.08 4.74 -2.38
CA PHE A 80 3.50 5.06 -1.02
C PHE A 80 4.66 4.17 -0.52
N LYS A 81 4.67 2.89 -0.93
CA LYS A 81 5.75 1.96 -0.60
C LYS A 81 6.92 2.00 -1.58
N ALA A 82 6.85 2.81 -2.64
CA ALA A 82 7.92 2.90 -3.61
C ALA A 82 9.17 3.43 -2.90
N LYS A 83 10.28 2.70 -3.03
CA LYS A 83 11.57 3.19 -2.53
C LYS A 83 11.98 4.39 -3.36
N CYS A 84 12.65 5.35 -2.72
CA CYS A 84 13.32 6.42 -3.43
C CYS A 84 14.23 5.79 -4.50
N GLY A 85 14.06 6.21 -5.75
CA GLY A 85 14.90 5.72 -6.84
C GLY A 85 16.35 6.10 -6.53
N MET A 86 17.25 5.12 -6.52
CA MET A 86 18.66 5.43 -6.52
C MET A 86 19.01 5.98 -7.89
N GLN A 87 19.43 7.24 -7.95
CA GLN A 87 19.98 7.81 -9.17
C GLN A 87 21.25 7.03 -9.52
N ILE A 88 21.18 6.20 -10.56
CA ILE A 88 22.36 5.61 -11.17
C ILE A 88 23.09 6.76 -11.85
N LYS A 89 24.15 7.27 -11.22
CA LYS A 89 25.00 8.29 -11.82
C LYS A 89 25.81 7.64 -12.94
N ALA A 90 25.62 8.12 -14.16
CA ALA A 90 26.57 7.86 -15.22
C ALA A 90 27.95 8.41 -14.82
N PRO A 91 29.06 7.78 -15.26
CA PRO A 91 30.38 8.34 -15.05
C PRO A 91 30.42 9.75 -15.64
N LEU A 92 30.88 10.72 -14.85
CA LEU A 92 31.10 12.07 -15.33
C LEU A 92 32.28 12.06 -16.32
N PHE A 93 32.15 12.80 -17.41
CA PHE A 93 33.26 12.99 -18.34
C PHE A 93 34.44 13.66 -17.63
N SER A 94 35.66 13.27 -17.99
CA SER A 94 36.92 13.82 -17.45
C SER A 94 36.96 15.34 -17.53
N GLU A 95 36.44 15.90 -18.61
CA GLU A 95 36.34 17.35 -18.84
C GLU A 95 35.59 18.11 -17.75
N ARG A 96 34.72 17.45 -16.98
CA ARG A 96 33.93 18.08 -15.90
C ARG A 96 34.57 17.95 -14.51
N VAL A 97 35.63 17.14 -14.37
CA VAL A 97 36.19 16.76 -13.06
C VAL A 97 37.67 17.11 -12.95
N VAL A 98 38.40 17.16 -14.06
CA VAL A 98 39.83 17.46 -14.09
C VAL A 98 40.06 18.98 -14.11
N PRO A 99 40.89 19.54 -13.21
CA PRO A 99 41.26 20.95 -13.24
C PRO A 99 41.99 21.30 -14.55
N CYS A 100 41.59 22.40 -15.19
CA CYS A 100 42.21 22.89 -16.42
C CYS A 100 42.36 24.42 -16.36
N ALA A 101 43.16 24.99 -17.25
CA ALA A 101 43.32 26.44 -17.34
C ALA A 101 41.97 27.12 -17.68
N PRO A 102 41.77 28.39 -17.28
CA PRO A 102 40.55 29.12 -17.61
C PRO A 102 40.25 29.07 -19.12
N PHE A 103 38.98 28.89 -19.49
CA PHE A 103 38.48 28.82 -20.87
C PHE A 103 38.96 27.61 -21.71
N THR A 104 39.64 26.62 -21.12
CA THR A 104 40.05 25.38 -21.84
C THR A 104 38.84 24.52 -22.23
N ILE A 105 37.81 24.49 -21.38
CA ILE A 105 36.61 23.67 -21.55
C ILE A 105 35.40 24.59 -21.34
N THR A 106 34.56 24.75 -22.36
CA THR A 106 33.38 25.62 -22.33
C THR A 106 32.13 24.79 -22.59
N GLY A 107 31.16 24.84 -21.68
CA GLY A 107 29.84 24.24 -21.89
C GLY A 107 28.91 25.22 -22.59
N ILE A 108 28.26 24.78 -23.66
CA ILE A 108 27.20 25.53 -24.33
C ILE A 108 25.89 24.77 -24.10
N ASP A 109 24.89 25.44 -23.56
CA ASP A 109 23.54 24.90 -23.42
C ASP A 109 22.55 25.88 -24.02
N PHE A 110 21.56 25.37 -24.74
CA PHE A 110 20.50 26.19 -25.31
C PHE A 110 19.28 26.08 -24.41
N ALA A 111 18.82 27.22 -23.90
CA ALA A 111 17.50 27.27 -23.28
C ALA A 111 16.43 26.92 -24.32
N GLY A 112 15.33 26.29 -23.87
CA GLY A 112 14.18 25.97 -24.72
C GLY A 112 13.55 27.20 -25.38
N PRO A 113 12.49 27.03 -26.20
CA PRO A 113 11.90 28.11 -26.98
C PRO A 113 11.52 29.30 -26.10
N VAL A 114 12.15 30.45 -26.36
CA VAL A 114 11.83 31.71 -25.71
C VAL A 114 10.71 32.36 -26.51
N ASN A 115 9.49 32.27 -25.99
CA ASN A 115 8.34 32.92 -26.59
C ASN A 115 8.39 34.42 -26.29
N ILE A 116 8.76 35.20 -27.31
CA ILE A 116 8.71 36.65 -27.27
C ILE A 116 7.25 37.04 -27.47
N HIS A 117 6.57 37.43 -26.40
CA HIS A 117 5.21 37.97 -26.51
C HIS A 117 5.34 39.46 -26.80
N CYS A 118 4.77 39.89 -27.91
CA CYS A 118 4.69 41.30 -28.32
C CYS A 118 3.60 42.04 -27.57
#